data_AF-A0A2D4GC61-F1
#
_entry.id   AF-A0A2D4GC61-F1
#
_cell.length_a   1.000
_cell.length_b   1.000
_cell.length_c   1.000
_cell.angle_alpha   90.00
_cell.angle_beta   90.00
_cell.angle_gamma   90.00
#
_symmetry.space_group_name_H-M   'P 1'
#
loop_
_entity.id
_entity.type
_entity.pdbx_description
1 polymer ?
#
loop_
_entity_poly.entity_id
_entity_poly.type
_entity_poly.pdbx_seq_one_letter_code
_entity_poly.pdbx_strand_id
1 'polypeptide(L)'
;HILKMDCKVARILEVSEETRRIMGVKSGLELITLPYGHQLRLDLIERHTTMAIGIAVDILGCTGNLEERVATLNRIIQVAVELKDSMGDLYAFSAIMKALEMPQIVRLEQTWTSLRHCYTQTAIMYEKQLKPFSKLLHEGKEIICVSQNIVTVPLLMPLVTLLERQMVVFEGMDV
;
A
#
# COMPACT_ATOMS: atom_id res chain seq x y z
N HIS A 1 5.74 -12.80 4.13
CA HIS A 1 6.04 -12.90 2.69
C HIS A 1 5.97 -11.56 1.98
N ILE A 2 4.86 -10.81 2.11
CA ILE A 2 4.67 -9.46 1.54
C ILE A 2 5.87 -8.55 1.84
N LEU A 3 6.17 -8.29 3.13
CA LEU A 3 7.30 -7.48 3.55
C LEU A 3 8.64 -7.86 2.89
N LYS A 4 8.98 -9.15 2.86
CA LYS A 4 10.24 -9.60 2.24
C LYS A 4 10.29 -9.24 0.75
N MET A 5 9.17 -9.40 0.05
CA MET A 5 9.09 -9.05 -1.37
C MET A 5 9.15 -7.54 -1.57
N ASP A 6 8.43 -6.76 -0.76
CA ASP A 6 8.42 -5.30 -0.83
C ASP A 6 9.81 -4.72 -0.52
N CYS A 7 10.53 -5.25 0.48
CA CYS A 7 11.91 -4.88 0.74
C CYS A 7 12.86 -5.20 -0.42
N LYS A 8 12.64 -6.28 -1.17
CA LYS A 8 13.46 -6.59 -2.36
C LYS A 8 13.14 -5.64 -3.52
N VAL A 9 11.85 -5.44 -3.80
CA VAL A 9 11.41 -4.57 -4.91
C VAL A 9 11.84 -3.13 -4.65
N ALA A 10 11.65 -2.62 -3.44
CA ALA A 10 12.10 -1.29 -3.03
C ALA A 10 13.63 -1.21 -2.83
N ARG A 11 14.37 -2.29 -3.09
CA ARG A 11 15.83 -2.40 -2.94
C ARG A 11 16.33 -1.92 -1.57
N ILE A 12 15.62 -2.34 -0.53
CA ILE A 12 15.97 -2.15 0.89
C ILE A 12 16.82 -3.34 1.37
N LEU A 13 16.44 -4.56 0.99
CA LEU A 13 17.14 -5.80 1.36
C LEU A 13 17.59 -6.57 0.13
N GLU A 14 18.59 -7.43 0.33
CA GLU A 14 19.14 -8.34 -0.68
C GLU A 14 19.63 -7.63 -1.97
N VAL A 15 20.16 -6.41 -1.81
CA VAL A 15 20.75 -5.63 -2.92
C VAL A 15 22.15 -6.14 -3.21
N SER A 16 22.34 -6.76 -4.37
CA SER A 16 23.65 -7.22 -4.85
C SER A 16 24.67 -6.08 -4.97
N GLU A 17 25.95 -6.38 -4.84
CA GLU A 17 27.03 -5.39 -5.01
C GLU A 17 27.03 -4.74 -6.40
N GLU A 18 26.69 -5.51 -7.45
CA GLU A 18 26.54 -4.99 -8.80
C GLU A 18 25.39 -3.98 -8.88
N THR A 19 24.21 -4.33 -8.34
CA THR A 19 23.06 -3.41 -8.31
C THR A 19 23.42 -2.15 -7.51
N ARG A 20 24.12 -2.26 -6.39
CA ARG A 20 24.55 -1.10 -5.59
C ARG A 20 25.50 -0.20 -6.36
N ARG A 21 26.46 -0.76 -7.12
CA ARG A 21 27.35 0.03 -8.00
C ARG A 21 26.58 0.75 -9.10
N ILE A 22 25.64 0.06 -9.75
CA ILE A 22 24.81 0.66 -10.82
C ILE A 22 23.93 1.78 -10.27
N MET A 23 23.35 1.60 -9.08
CA MET A 23 22.50 2.61 -8.45
C MET A 23 23.29 3.84 -7.98
N GLY A 24 24.57 3.69 -7.65
CA GLY A 24 25.39 4.77 -7.07
C GLY A 24 24.99 5.18 -5.65
N VAL A 25 23.98 4.53 -5.07
CA VAL A 25 23.42 4.79 -3.73
C VAL A 25 23.25 3.48 -2.95
N LYS A 26 23.07 3.57 -1.63
CA LYS A 26 23.04 2.39 -0.75
C LYS A 26 21.68 1.69 -0.70
N SER A 27 20.59 2.40 -1.00
CA SER A 27 19.22 1.91 -0.86
C SER A 27 18.35 2.42 -2.00
N GLY A 28 17.35 1.62 -2.41
CA GLY A 28 16.32 2.08 -3.33
C GLY A 28 15.48 3.22 -2.77
N LEU A 29 15.38 3.36 -1.43
CA LEU A 29 14.72 4.51 -0.80
C LEU A 29 15.44 5.84 -1.08
N GLU A 30 16.77 5.80 -1.19
CA GLU A 30 17.55 6.97 -1.64
C GLU A 30 17.36 7.16 -3.14
N LEU A 31 17.43 6.09 -3.93
CA LEU A 31 17.30 6.13 -5.38
C LEU A 31 16.00 6.79 -5.86
N ILE A 32 14.85 6.47 -5.25
CA ILE A 32 13.55 7.02 -5.67
C ILE A 32 13.45 8.54 -5.50
N THR A 33 14.32 9.15 -4.69
CA THR A 33 14.37 10.61 -4.52
C THR A 33 15.16 11.32 -5.63
N LEU A 34 15.91 10.58 -6.44
CA LEU A 34 16.80 11.11 -7.46
C LEU A 34 16.16 11.07 -8.85
N PRO A 35 16.55 11.94 -9.79
CA PRO A 35 15.98 11.98 -11.14
C PRO A 35 16.04 10.62 -11.85
N TYR A 36 17.18 9.93 -11.75
CA TYR A 36 17.41 8.61 -12.35
C TYR A 36 16.76 7.44 -11.60
N GLY A 37 16.02 7.71 -10.52
CA GLY A 37 15.17 6.71 -9.84
C GLY A 37 13.84 6.42 -10.54
N HIS A 38 13.60 7.01 -11.72
CA HIS A 38 12.35 6.92 -12.49
C HIS A 38 11.82 5.49 -12.64
N GLN A 39 12.64 4.56 -13.14
CA GLN A 39 12.19 3.18 -13.36
C GLN A 39 11.72 2.52 -12.05
N LEU A 40 12.45 2.72 -10.95
CA LEU A 40 12.05 2.16 -9.66
C LEU A 40 10.74 2.78 -9.16
N ARG A 41 10.51 4.07 -9.41
CA ARG A 41 9.21 4.72 -9.07
C ARG A 41 8.07 4.12 -9.88
N LEU A 42 8.24 3.89 -11.18
CA LEU A 42 7.23 3.23 -12.02
C LEU A 42 6.95 1.80 -11.55
N ASP A 43 7.99 1.01 -11.26
CA ASP A 43 7.85 -0.36 -10.76
C ASP A 43 7.07 -0.41 -9.44
N LEU A 44 7.30 0.55 -8.54
CA LEU A 44 6.59 0.67 -7.27
C LEU A 44 5.13 1.11 -7.45
N ILE A 45 4.84 2.02 -8.38
CA ILE A 45 3.47 2.43 -8.70
C ILE A 45 2.67 1.25 -9.27
N GLU A 46 3.28 0.52 -10.20
CA GLU A 46 2.67 -0.63 -10.85
C GLU A 46 2.39 -1.74 -9.84
N ARG A 47 3.40 -2.11 -9.04
CA ARG A 47 3.25 -3.13 -8.00
C ARG A 47 2.14 -2.78 -7.01
N HIS A 48 2.05 -1.52 -6.57
CA HIS A 48 1.02 -1.07 -5.63
C HIS A 48 -0.38 -1.22 -6.21
N THR A 49 -0.55 -0.76 -7.46
CA THR A 49 -1.83 -0.78 -8.15
C THR A 49 -2.26 -2.21 -8.45
N THR A 50 -1.35 -3.04 -8.95
CA THR A 50 -1.59 -4.46 -9.20
C THR A 50 -1.93 -5.21 -7.90
N MET A 51 -1.25 -4.92 -6.79
CA MET A 51 -1.58 -5.52 -5.50
C MET A 51 -2.99 -5.14 -5.03
N ALA A 52 -3.36 -3.86 -5.10
CA ALA A 52 -4.69 -3.40 -4.71
C ALA A 52 -5.79 -4.02 -5.58
N ILE A 53 -5.58 -4.11 -6.89
CA ILE A 53 -6.51 -4.78 -7.82
C ILE A 53 -6.60 -6.27 -7.51
N GLY A 54 -5.47 -6.95 -7.28
CA GLY A 54 -5.44 -8.38 -6.93
C GLY A 54 -6.25 -8.69 -5.67
N ILE A 55 -6.15 -7.85 -4.64
CA ILE A 55 -6.95 -7.98 -3.41
C ILE A 55 -8.45 -7.79 -3.70
N ALA A 56 -8.81 -6.78 -4.50
CA ALA A 56 -10.21 -6.57 -4.88
C ALA A 56 -10.76 -7.75 -5.70
N VAL A 57 -9.96 -8.31 -6.61
CA VAL A 57 -10.29 -9.50 -7.39
C VAL A 57 -10.45 -10.72 -6.49
N ASP A 58 -9.63 -10.89 -5.45
CA ASP A 58 -9.78 -11.99 -4.49
C ASP A 58 -11.15 -11.92 -3.77
N ILE A 59 -11.56 -10.73 -3.33
CA ILE A 59 -12.87 -10.52 -2.68
C ILE A 59 -14.03 -10.75 -3.67
N LEU A 60 -13.95 -10.17 -4.87
CA LEU A 60 -15.02 -10.23 -5.87
C LEU A 60 -15.10 -11.58 -6.58
N GLY A 61 -13.96 -12.25 -6.71
CA GLY A 61 -13.77 -13.54 -7.37
C GLY A 61 -14.10 -14.73 -6.49
N CYS A 62 -14.42 -14.51 -5.20
CA CYS A 62 -15.04 -15.52 -4.34
C CYS A 62 -16.40 -15.94 -4.94
N THR A 63 -16.39 -16.94 -5.82
CA THR A 63 -17.57 -17.56 -6.46
C THR A 63 -18.29 -18.54 -5.54
N GLY A 64 -17.78 -18.75 -4.33
CA GLY A 64 -18.43 -19.55 -3.31
C GLY A 64 -19.59 -18.82 -2.62
N ASN A 65 -19.90 -19.23 -1.40
CA ASN A 65 -20.99 -18.64 -0.63
C ASN A 65 -20.58 -17.32 0.06
N LEU A 66 -21.55 -16.63 0.65
CA LEU A 66 -21.32 -15.36 1.36
C LEU A 66 -20.31 -15.51 2.50
N GLU A 67 -20.33 -16.62 3.23
CA GLU A 67 -19.46 -16.85 4.39
C GLU A 67 -17.98 -16.92 3.98
N GLU A 68 -17.67 -17.60 2.88
CA GLU A 68 -16.31 -17.66 2.33
C GLU A 68 -15.80 -16.26 1.97
N ARG A 69 -16.61 -15.46 1.29
CA ARG A 69 -16.23 -14.08 0.94
C ARG A 69 -16.02 -13.21 2.19
N VAL A 70 -16.84 -13.40 3.23
CA VAL A 70 -16.71 -12.68 4.51
C VAL A 70 -15.45 -13.12 5.25
N ALA A 71 -15.11 -14.41 5.22
CA ALA A 71 -13.87 -14.93 5.79
C ALA A 71 -12.63 -14.38 5.07
N THR A 72 -12.66 -14.30 3.73
CA THR A 72 -11.62 -13.67 2.91
C THR A 72 -11.44 -12.20 3.29
N LEU A 73 -12.54 -11.42 3.36
CA LEU A 73 -12.51 -10.02 3.78
C LEU A 73 -11.93 -9.85 5.19
N ASN A 74 -12.37 -10.68 6.14
CA ASN A 74 -11.82 -10.70 7.50
C ASN A 74 -10.31 -10.96 7.49
N ARG A 75 -9.83 -11.91 6.68
CA ARG A 75 -8.41 -12.25 6.60
C ARG A 75 -7.59 -11.11 6.00
N ILE A 76 -8.09 -10.44 4.96
CA ILE A 76 -7.44 -9.27 4.35
C ILE A 76 -7.26 -8.15 5.37
N ILE A 77 -8.30 -7.86 6.18
CA ILE A 77 -8.19 -6.83 7.24
C ILE A 77 -7.17 -7.24 8.30
N GLN A 78 -7.12 -8.52 8.70
CA GLN A 78 -6.10 -9.00 9.63
C GLN A 78 -4.68 -8.86 9.07
N VAL A 79 -4.48 -9.11 7.78
CA VAL A 79 -3.18 -8.88 7.13
C VAL A 79 -2.82 -7.39 7.16
N ALA A 80 -3.77 -6.48 6.96
CA ALA A 80 -3.52 -5.05 7.11
C ALA A 80 -3.08 -4.66 8.53
N VAL A 81 -3.67 -5.27 9.56
CA VAL A 81 -3.24 -5.08 10.96
C VAL A 81 -1.79 -5.54 11.14
N GLU A 82 -1.44 -6.75 10.70
CA GLU A 82 -0.06 -7.27 10.81
C GLU A 82 0.96 -6.40 10.06
N LEU A 83 0.60 -5.91 8.86
CA LEU A 83 1.47 -5.02 8.08
C LEU A 83 1.71 -3.69 8.79
N LYS A 84 0.69 -3.15 9.46
CA LYS A 84 0.78 -1.90 10.23
C LYS A 84 1.53 -2.08 11.55
N ASP A 85 1.11 -3.03 12.39
CA ASP A 85 1.49 -3.10 13.80
C ASP A 85 2.73 -3.96 14.06
N SER A 86 2.98 -4.98 13.23
CA SER A 86 4.09 -5.92 13.44
C SER A 86 5.22 -5.74 12.43
N MET A 87 4.89 -5.47 11.18
CA MET A 87 5.88 -5.41 10.09
C MET A 87 6.33 -3.98 9.77
N GLY A 88 5.46 -2.99 10.00
CA GLY A 88 5.64 -1.60 9.57
C GLY A 88 5.89 -1.47 8.07
N ASP A 89 5.16 -2.24 7.27
CA ASP A 89 5.13 -2.12 5.82
C ASP A 89 3.95 -1.22 5.42
N LEU A 90 4.18 0.09 5.49
CA LEU A 90 3.15 1.09 5.22
C LEU A 90 2.79 1.15 3.74
N TYR A 91 3.72 0.76 2.86
CA TYR A 91 3.50 0.63 1.43
C TYR A 91 2.45 -0.45 1.12
N ALA A 92 2.64 -1.68 1.58
CA ALA A 92 1.67 -2.76 1.36
C ALA A 92 0.37 -2.54 2.13
N PHE A 93 0.45 -2.01 3.37
CA PHE A 93 -0.74 -1.60 4.12
C PHE A 93 -1.63 -0.65 3.31
N SER A 94 -1.03 0.37 2.68
CA SER A 94 -1.78 1.33 1.87
C SER A 94 -2.43 0.69 0.63
N ALA A 95 -1.83 -0.36 0.06
CA ALA A 95 -2.42 -1.09 -1.07
C ALA A 95 -3.68 -1.86 -0.64
N ILE A 96 -3.67 -2.48 0.56
CA ILE A 96 -4.86 -3.13 1.12
C ILE A 96 -5.95 -2.09 1.39
N MET A 97 -5.62 -0.96 2.03
CA MET A 97 -6.59 0.09 2.31
C MET A 97 -7.22 0.63 1.02
N LYS A 98 -6.42 0.87 -0.03
CA LYS A 98 -6.90 1.26 -1.37
C LYS A 98 -7.89 0.24 -1.94
N ALA A 99 -7.61 -1.05 -1.81
CA ALA A 99 -8.51 -2.11 -2.28
C ALA A 99 -9.86 -2.09 -1.56
N LEU A 100 -9.84 -1.99 -0.22
CA LEU A 100 -11.05 -1.99 0.62
C LEU A 100 -11.92 -0.74 0.42
N GLU A 101 -11.34 0.35 -0.06
CA GLU A 101 -12.01 1.61 -0.37
C GLU A 101 -12.50 1.70 -1.84
N MET A 102 -12.20 0.71 -2.68
CA MET A 102 -12.71 0.68 -4.06
C MET A 102 -14.24 0.65 -4.06
N PRO A 103 -14.92 1.46 -4.90
CA PRO A 103 -16.39 1.46 -4.98
C PRO A 103 -17.00 0.08 -5.22
N GLN A 104 -16.29 -0.78 -5.95
CA GLN A 104 -16.65 -2.17 -6.23
C GLN A 104 -16.70 -3.04 -4.97
N ILE A 105 -15.85 -2.76 -3.98
CA ILE A 105 -15.77 -3.48 -2.71
C ILE A 105 -16.69 -2.85 -1.66
N VAL A 106 -16.71 -1.51 -1.56
CA VAL A 106 -17.54 -0.79 -0.58
C VAL A 106 -19.03 -1.08 -0.79
N ARG A 107 -19.49 -1.21 -2.03
CA ARG A 107 -20.90 -1.50 -2.35
C ARG A 107 -21.39 -2.90 -1.97
N LEU A 108 -20.53 -3.78 -1.45
CA LEU A 108 -20.90 -5.15 -1.06
C LEU A 108 -21.60 -5.19 0.31
N GLU A 109 -22.77 -4.55 0.41
CA GLU A 109 -23.48 -4.32 1.69
C GLU A 109 -23.73 -5.59 2.51
N GLN A 110 -24.12 -6.69 1.85
CA GLN A 110 -24.35 -7.97 2.52
C GLN A 110 -23.06 -8.55 3.12
N THR A 111 -21.94 -8.43 2.41
CA THR A 111 -20.63 -8.89 2.87
C THR A 111 -20.16 -8.07 4.07
N TRP A 112 -20.25 -6.74 4.00
CA TRP A 112 -19.87 -5.86 5.11
C TRP A 112 -20.77 -6.03 6.33
N THR A 113 -22.07 -6.24 6.12
CA THR A 113 -23.01 -6.50 7.20
C THR A 113 -22.72 -7.84 7.86
N SER A 114 -22.50 -8.89 7.09
CA SER A 114 -22.12 -10.19 7.64
C SER A 114 -20.76 -10.15 8.37
N LEU A 115 -19.76 -9.42 7.85
CA LEU A 115 -18.49 -9.18 8.57
C LEU A 115 -18.73 -8.53 9.94
N ARG A 116 -19.61 -7.53 10.02
CA ARG A 116 -19.95 -6.85 11.29
C ARG A 116 -20.60 -7.78 12.30
N HIS A 117 -21.31 -8.83 11.86
CA HIS A 117 -21.95 -9.80 12.75
C HIS A 117 -21.02 -10.96 13.13
N CYS A 118 -20.28 -11.51 12.16
CA CYS A 118 -19.46 -12.71 12.34
C CYS A 118 -18.06 -12.38 12.89
N TYR A 119 -17.52 -11.21 12.53
CA TYR A 119 -16.16 -10.77 12.87
C TYR A 119 -16.17 -9.33 13.39
N THR A 120 -17.01 -9.07 14.40
CA THR A 120 -17.26 -7.73 14.95
C THR A 120 -15.99 -6.97 15.31
N GLN A 121 -15.02 -7.63 15.96
CA GLN A 121 -13.77 -6.99 16.37
C GLN A 121 -12.93 -6.56 15.16
N THR A 122 -12.88 -7.38 14.10
CA THR A 122 -12.19 -7.04 12.85
C THR A 122 -12.87 -5.85 12.15
N ALA A 123 -14.20 -5.83 12.13
CA ALA A 123 -14.95 -4.70 11.55
C ALA A 123 -14.71 -3.40 12.33
N ILE A 124 -14.70 -3.45 13.67
CA ILE A 124 -14.35 -2.30 14.52
C ILE A 124 -12.92 -1.85 14.27
N MET A 125 -11.96 -2.78 14.21
CA MET A 125 -10.55 -2.50 13.93
C MET A 125 -10.38 -1.74 12.60
N TYR A 126 -11.02 -2.22 11.54
CA TYR A 126 -10.99 -1.55 10.23
C TYR A 126 -11.54 -0.12 10.29
N GLU A 127 -12.75 0.06 10.84
CA GLU A 127 -13.44 1.35 10.84
C GLU A 127 -12.85 2.38 11.81
N LYS A 128 -12.43 1.94 12.99
CA LYS A 128 -12.03 2.83 14.09
C LYS A 128 -10.53 3.02 14.22
N GLN A 129 -9.72 2.13 13.64
CA GLN A 129 -8.26 2.23 13.73
C GLN A 129 -7.61 2.35 12.35
N LEU A 130 -7.85 1.40 11.45
CA LEU A 130 -7.14 1.36 10.17
C LEU A 130 -7.51 2.53 9.25
N LYS A 131 -8.81 2.84 9.09
CA LYS A 131 -9.25 3.99 8.27
C LYS A 131 -8.72 5.34 8.78
N PRO A 132 -8.88 5.70 10.07
CA PRO A 132 -8.30 6.94 10.59
C PRO A 132 -6.78 7.01 10.42
N PHE A 133 -6.08 5.90 10.66
CA PHE A 133 -4.63 5.81 10.47
C PHE A 133 -4.24 6.00 8.99
N SER A 134 -4.90 5.33 8.06
CA SER A 134 -4.69 5.50 6.61
C SER A 134 -4.85 6.96 6.19
N LYS A 135 -5.90 7.64 6.69
CA LYS A 135 -6.10 9.07 6.42
C LYS A 135 -4.93 9.92 6.92
N LEU A 136 -4.48 9.71 8.15
CA LEU A 136 -3.36 10.44 8.74
C LEU A 136 -2.04 10.20 7.98
N LEU A 137 -1.82 8.98 7.52
CA LEU A 137 -0.66 8.64 6.68
C LEU A 137 -0.66 9.43 5.36
N HIS A 138 -1.80 9.52 4.66
CA HIS A 138 -1.91 10.27 3.42
C HIS A 138 -1.79 11.79 3.62
N GLU A 139 -2.07 12.31 4.82
CA GLU A 139 -1.82 13.70 5.21
C GLU A 139 -0.34 13.97 5.54
N GLY A 140 0.55 12.98 5.41
CA GLY A 140 1.98 13.11 5.72
C GLY A 140 2.30 13.13 7.22
N LYS A 141 1.35 12.70 8.08
CA LYS A 141 1.52 12.68 9.54
C LYS A 141 2.09 11.35 10.05
N GLU A 142 2.80 10.61 9.20
CA GLU A 142 3.37 9.29 9.54
C GLU A 142 4.31 9.36 10.75
N ILE A 143 5.12 10.42 10.86
CA ILE A 143 6.10 10.64 11.93
C ILE A 143 5.42 10.90 13.29
N ILE A 144 4.16 11.35 13.29
CA ILE A 144 3.39 11.69 14.50
C ILE A 144 2.56 10.47 14.97
N CYS A 145 2.16 9.59 14.05
CA CYS A 145 1.23 8.50 14.34
C CYS A 145 1.88 7.12 14.53
N VAL A 146 3.14 6.95 14.14
CA VAL A 146 3.86 5.68 14.25
C VAL A 146 4.99 5.84 15.26
N SER A 147 5.05 4.96 16.26
CA SER A 147 6.24 4.83 17.10
C SER A 147 7.43 4.56 16.19
N GLN A 148 8.42 5.46 16.16
CA GLN A 148 9.53 5.50 15.19
C GLN A 148 10.35 4.20 15.07
N ASN A 149 10.13 3.21 15.94
CA ASN A 149 10.87 1.95 16.03
C ASN A 149 10.31 0.78 15.18
N ILE A 150 9.25 0.96 14.37
CA ILE A 150 8.58 -0.17 13.69
C ILE A 150 8.53 -0.05 12.15
N VAL A 151 8.85 1.10 11.54
CA VAL A 151 8.71 1.24 10.07
C VAL A 151 9.84 0.54 9.32
N THR A 152 9.50 -0.48 8.54
CA THR A 152 10.44 -1.19 7.65
C THR A 152 10.34 -0.69 6.21
N VAL A 153 9.12 -0.45 5.72
CA VAL A 153 8.88 0.14 4.39
C VAL A 153 7.96 1.36 4.56
N PRO A 154 8.43 2.58 4.23
CA PRO A 154 7.64 3.79 4.43
C PRO A 154 6.48 3.89 3.43
N LEU A 155 5.59 4.86 3.62
CA LEU A 155 4.55 5.12 2.63
C LEU A 155 5.16 5.77 1.38
N LEU A 156 5.31 5.00 0.31
CA LEU A 156 5.97 5.47 -0.92
C LEU A 156 5.03 6.22 -1.87
N MET A 157 3.76 5.80 -1.93
CA MET A 157 2.85 6.17 -3.03
C MET A 157 2.64 7.68 -3.23
N PRO A 158 2.40 8.49 -2.19
CA PRO A 158 2.23 9.94 -2.38
C PRO A 158 3.46 10.59 -3.01
N LEU A 159 4.67 10.23 -2.55
CA LEU A 159 5.92 10.77 -3.06
C LEU A 159 6.18 10.34 -4.51
N VAL A 160 6.15 9.03 -4.79
CA VAL A 160 6.48 8.53 -6.12
C VAL A 160 5.46 8.99 -7.17
N THR A 161 4.18 9.05 -6.81
CA THR A 161 3.14 9.56 -7.71
C THR A 161 3.32 11.05 -7.99
N LEU A 162 3.77 11.84 -7.01
CA LEU A 162 4.05 13.26 -7.18
C LEU A 162 5.23 13.50 -8.13
N LEU A 163 6.32 12.73 -7.95
CA LEU A 163 7.54 12.85 -8.77
C LEU A 163 7.36 12.37 -10.22
N GLU A 164 6.41 11.47 -10.46
CA GLU A 164 6.11 10.91 -11.79
C GLU A 164 4.96 11.65 -12.51
N ARG A 165 4.46 12.76 -11.96
CA ARG A 165 3.52 13.61 -12.70
C ARG A 165 4.23 14.17 -13.93
N GLN A 166 3.65 13.93 -15.10
CA GLN A 166 4.07 14.63 -16.31
C GLN A 166 3.90 16.13 -16.08
N MET A 167 5.00 16.88 -16.17
CA MET A 167 4.92 18.34 -16.16
C MET A 167 4.24 18.74 -17.47
N VAL A 168 3.00 19.21 -17.39
CA VAL A 168 2.37 19.89 -18.54
C VAL A 168 3.08 21.23 -18.67
N VAL A 169 4.12 21.27 -19.50
CA VAL A 169 4.73 22.52 -19.93
C VAL A 169 3.72 23.19 -20.85
N PHE A 170 3.19 24.34 -20.44
CA PHE A 170 2.37 25.16 -21.32
C PHE A 170 3.32 25.72 -22.40
N GLU A 171 3.29 25.16 -23.61
CA GLU A 171 3.89 25.78 -24.79
C GLU A 171 3.12 27.08 -25.07
N GLY A 172 3.62 28.19 -24.54
CA GLY A 172 2.94 29.47 -24.63
C GLY A 172 3.69 30.62 -23.98
N MET A 173 5.00 30.70 -24.17
CA MET A 173 5.77 31.94 -23.97
C MET A 173 6.81 32.09 -25.11
N ASP A 174 6.30 32.17 -26.33
CA ASP A 174 6.92 33.02 -27.36
C ASP A 174 6.24 34.40 -27.26
N VAL A 175 6.87 35.34 -26.54
CA VAL A 175 6.82 36.79 -26.81
C VAL A 175 8.14 37.40 -26.38
#